data_AF-A0A535RA57-F1
#
_entry.id   AF-A0A535RA57-F1
#
_cell.length_a   1.000
_cell.length_b   1.000
_cell.length_c   1.000
_cell.angle_alpha   90.00
_cell.angle_beta   90.00
_cell.angle_gamma   90.00
#
_symmetry.space_group_name_H-M   'P 1'
#
loop_
_entity.id
_entity.type
_entity.pdbx_description
1 polymer ?
#
loop_
_entity_poly.entity_id
_entity_poly.type
_entity_poly.pdbx_seq_one_letter_code
_entity_poly.pdbx_strand_id
1 'polypeptide(L)'
;MKNSRHALLAAAGIASVVAAAIGLSPGVLGASTSGYTVANVGAYGGEPSIVSDNSGRLYISTPSGGTITYRSTNHGTSWTQVTTADPDSGDDCLATDQSGAVYLCNLNGSLDVVPLQAD
;
A
#
# COMPACT_ATOMS: atom_id res chain seq x y z
N MET A 1 14.82 57.60 -21.96
CA MET A 1 13.59 56.91 -22.44
C MET A 1 13.84 55.62 -23.24
N LYS A 2 15.05 55.38 -23.79
CA LYS A 2 15.33 54.18 -24.62
C LYS A 2 15.62 52.92 -23.79
N ASN A 3 16.31 53.06 -22.65
CA ASN A 3 16.75 51.93 -21.82
C ASN A 3 15.62 51.29 -20.99
N SER A 4 14.57 52.05 -20.65
CA SER A 4 13.42 51.56 -19.89
C SER A 4 12.49 50.63 -20.68
N ARG A 5 12.49 50.74 -22.02
CA ARG A 5 11.72 49.85 -22.89
C ARG A 5 12.34 48.46 -23.00
N HIS A 6 13.67 48.37 -23.04
CA HIS A 6 14.38 47.07 -23.08
C HIS A 6 14.29 46.30 -21.76
N ALA A 7 14.28 47.02 -20.62
CA ALA A 7 14.05 46.41 -19.31
C ALA A 7 12.64 45.84 -19.17
N LEU A 8 11.60 46.54 -19.67
CA LEU A 8 10.22 46.04 -19.65
C LEU A 8 10.02 44.80 -20.53
N LEU A 9 10.64 44.77 -21.72
CA LEU A 9 10.58 43.63 -22.64
C LEU A 9 11.28 42.38 -22.06
N ALA A 10 12.41 42.55 -21.38
CA ALA A 10 13.10 41.45 -20.71
C ALA A 10 12.30 40.89 -19.52
N ALA A 11 11.68 41.76 -18.70
CA ALA A 11 10.86 41.33 -17.56
C ALA A 11 9.59 40.58 -18.00
N ALA A 12 8.93 41.04 -19.07
CA ALA A 12 7.76 40.37 -19.64
C ALA A 12 8.11 39.01 -20.28
N GLY A 13 9.30 38.89 -20.90
CA GLY A 13 9.81 37.63 -21.43
C GLY A 13 10.12 36.59 -20.35
N ILE A 14 10.69 37.00 -19.22
CA ILE A 14 10.99 36.10 -18.09
C ILE A 14 9.69 35.65 -17.39
N ALA A 15 8.74 36.56 -17.18
CA ALA A 15 7.45 36.23 -16.57
C ALA A 15 6.63 35.23 -17.41
N SER A 16 6.69 35.33 -18.74
CA SER A 16 5.98 34.42 -19.65
C SER A 16 6.62 33.03 -19.73
N VAL A 17 7.95 32.93 -19.64
CA VAL A 17 8.66 31.63 -19.57
C VAL A 17 8.38 30.91 -18.25
N VAL A 18 8.33 31.64 -17.13
CA VAL A 18 7.98 31.05 -15.82
C VAL A 18 6.53 30.56 -15.81
N ALA A 19 5.57 31.36 -16.30
CA ALA A 19 4.17 30.94 -16.40
C ALA A 19 3.98 29.70 -17.29
N ALA A 20 4.73 29.61 -18.40
CA ALA A 20 4.72 28.43 -19.26
C ALA A 20 5.34 27.20 -18.57
N ALA A 21 6.43 27.35 -17.81
CA ALA A 21 7.06 26.24 -17.11
C ALA A 21 6.19 25.63 -15.99
N ILE A 22 5.41 26.45 -15.28
CA ILE A 22 4.47 25.98 -14.24
C ILE A 22 3.21 25.35 -14.87
N GLY A 23 2.77 25.85 -16.03
CA GLY A 23 1.62 25.33 -16.77
C GLY A 23 1.90 24.08 -17.62
N LEU A 24 3.16 23.78 -17.91
CA LEU A 24 3.58 22.64 -18.75
C LEU A 24 4.04 21.42 -17.95
N SER A 25 4.16 21.50 -16.63
CA SER A 25 4.44 20.31 -15.81
C SER A 25 3.21 19.39 -15.80
N PRO A 26 3.26 18.21 -16.45
CA PRO A 26 2.10 17.31 -16.55
C PRO A 26 1.60 16.82 -15.18
N GLY A 27 2.40 16.98 -14.12
CA GLY A 27 2.07 16.56 -12.76
C GLY A 27 1.08 17.46 -12.00
N VAL A 28 0.79 18.68 -12.48
CA VAL A 28 -0.16 19.59 -11.78
C VAL A 28 -1.62 19.38 -12.23
N LEU A 29 -1.86 18.85 -13.43
CA LEU A 29 -3.20 18.79 -14.04
C LEU A 29 -3.97 17.48 -13.82
N GLY A 30 -3.53 16.61 -12.92
CA GLY A 30 -4.21 15.33 -12.75
C GLY A 30 -3.72 14.52 -11.57
N ALA A 31 -3.70 15.10 -10.38
CA ALA A 31 -3.83 14.26 -9.19
C ALA A 31 -5.26 13.71 -9.19
N SER A 32 -5.47 12.58 -9.88
CA SER A 32 -6.68 11.80 -9.72
C SER A 32 -6.79 11.46 -8.23
N THR A 33 -7.92 11.80 -7.62
CA THR A 33 -8.22 11.24 -6.29
C THR A 33 -8.14 9.73 -6.45
N SER A 34 -7.23 9.10 -5.70
CA SER A 34 -7.08 7.64 -5.77
C SER A 34 -8.46 7.04 -5.50
N GLY A 35 -9.06 6.43 -6.53
CA GLY A 35 -10.36 5.80 -6.39
C GLY A 35 -10.20 4.62 -5.43
N TYR A 36 -11.10 4.52 -4.45
CA TYR A 36 -11.18 3.35 -3.59
C TYR A 36 -12.50 2.63 -3.85
N THR A 37 -12.47 1.31 -3.74
CA THR A 37 -13.67 0.47 -3.72
C THR A 37 -13.61 -0.41 -2.48
N VAL A 38 -14.77 -0.70 -1.90
CA VAL A 38 -14.85 -1.65 -0.78
C VAL A 38 -14.87 -3.05 -1.37
N ALA A 39 -13.94 -3.91 -0.95
CA ALA A 39 -13.98 -5.34 -1.22
C ALA A 39 -14.62 -6.05 -0.02
N ASN A 40 -15.66 -6.85 -0.28
CA ASN A 40 -16.25 -7.71 0.74
C ASN A 40 -15.41 -8.99 0.85
N VAL A 41 -14.86 -9.26 2.03
CA VAL A 41 -14.00 -10.43 2.31
C VAL A 41 -14.77 -11.65 2.83
N GLY A 42 -16.11 -11.62 2.84
CA GLY A 42 -16.96 -12.70 3.31
C GLY A 42 -17.14 -12.72 4.83
N ALA A 43 -17.48 -13.89 5.38
CA ALA A 43 -17.83 -14.09 6.80
C ALA A 43 -16.65 -13.92 7.79
N TYR A 44 -15.45 -13.61 7.28
CA TYR A 44 -14.20 -13.65 8.02
C TYR A 44 -13.72 -12.27 8.53
N GLY A 45 -14.60 -11.28 8.58
CA GLY A 45 -14.29 -9.89 8.94
C GLY A 45 -14.20 -9.58 10.44
N GLY A 46 -13.60 -10.46 11.26
CA GLY A 46 -13.11 -10.13 12.61
C GLY A 46 -11.66 -9.66 12.54
N GLU A 47 -11.22 -8.81 13.49
CA GLU A 47 -9.91 -8.10 13.58
C GLU A 47 -8.86 -8.50 12.52
N PRO A 48 -9.05 -8.14 11.23
CA PRO A 48 -8.27 -8.74 10.17
C PRO A 48 -7.05 -7.86 9.91
N SER A 49 -5.84 -8.43 10.00
CA SER A 49 -4.68 -7.79 9.37
C SER A 49 -4.71 -8.03 7.87
N ILE A 50 -4.38 -6.98 7.13
CA ILE A 50 -4.16 -7.04 5.69
C ILE A 50 -2.80 -6.42 5.36
N VAL A 51 -2.03 -7.13 4.55
CA VAL A 51 -0.73 -6.66 4.04
C VAL A 51 -0.58 -6.95 2.56
N SER A 52 0.26 -6.17 1.90
CA SER A 52 0.67 -6.40 0.52
C SER A 52 2.16 -6.65 0.43
N ASP A 53 2.59 -7.44 -0.55
CA ASP A 53 4.01 -7.55 -0.89
C ASP A 53 4.40 -6.62 -2.05
N ASN A 54 5.69 -6.63 -2.41
CA ASN A 54 6.21 -5.81 -3.50
C ASN A 54 5.73 -6.25 -4.91
N SER A 55 5.05 -7.39 -5.03
CA SER A 55 4.40 -7.84 -6.27
C SER A 55 2.91 -7.47 -6.33
N GLY A 56 2.39 -6.77 -5.32
CA GLY A 56 0.96 -6.42 -5.22
C GLY A 56 0.06 -7.59 -4.83
N ARG A 57 0.61 -8.70 -4.34
CA ARG A 57 -0.16 -9.79 -3.74
C ARG A 57 -0.67 -9.33 -2.39
N LEU A 58 -1.92 -9.63 -2.07
CA LEU A 58 -2.54 -9.29 -0.79
C LEU A 58 -2.63 -10.52 0.09
N TYR A 59 -2.46 -10.34 1.40
CA TYR A 59 -2.58 -11.37 2.41
C TYR A 59 -3.51 -10.88 3.51
N ILE A 60 -4.38 -11.77 4.00
CA ILE A 60 -5.24 -11.50 5.15
C ILE A 60 -5.16 -12.64 6.15
N SER A 61 -5.21 -12.31 7.43
CA SER A 61 -5.47 -13.24 8.55
C SER A 61 -6.94 -13.11 8.97
N THR A 62 -7.51 -14.19 9.51
CA THR A 62 -8.89 -14.18 9.99
C THR A 62 -9.00 -14.99 11.28
N PRO A 63 -9.70 -14.47 12.33
CA PRO A 63 -9.79 -15.14 13.64
C PRO A 63 -10.69 -16.37 13.69
N SER A 64 -11.48 -16.64 12.64
CA SER A 64 -12.57 -17.62 12.71
C SER A 64 -12.03 -19.05 12.71
N GLY A 65 -11.76 -19.58 13.91
CA GLY A 65 -11.28 -20.95 14.12
C GLY A 65 -9.77 -21.08 14.36
N GLY A 66 -9.09 -19.98 14.72
CA GLY A 66 -7.63 -19.87 14.82
C GLY A 66 -7.06 -18.97 13.73
N THR A 67 -5.75 -18.73 13.71
CA THR A 67 -5.13 -17.90 12.67
C THR A 67 -5.20 -18.59 11.30
N ILE A 68 -6.07 -18.13 10.42
CA ILE A 68 -6.15 -18.64 9.03
C ILE A 68 -5.65 -17.56 8.08
N THR A 69 -4.66 -17.90 7.25
CA THR A 69 -4.12 -16.97 6.24
C THR A 69 -4.70 -17.24 4.84
N TYR A 70 -5.13 -16.17 4.17
CA TYR A 70 -5.53 -16.20 2.75
C TYR A 70 -4.66 -15.27 1.91
N ARG A 71 -4.51 -15.60 0.63
CA ARG A 71 -3.78 -14.81 -0.36
C ARG A 71 -4.66 -14.46 -1.56
N SER A 72 -4.52 -13.24 -2.04
CA SER A 72 -5.03 -12.80 -3.34
C SER A 72 -3.88 -12.41 -4.27
N THR A 73 -3.98 -12.83 -5.54
CA THR A 73 -3.06 -12.43 -6.62
C THR A 73 -3.74 -11.54 -7.66
N ASN A 74 -4.97 -11.08 -7.39
CA ASN A 74 -5.81 -10.31 -8.30
C ASN A 74 -6.49 -9.14 -7.59
N HIS A 75 -5.70 -8.41 -6.80
CA HIS A 75 -6.12 -7.18 -6.12
C HIS A 75 -7.36 -7.36 -5.23
N GLY A 76 -7.48 -8.52 -4.56
CA GLY A 76 -8.57 -8.80 -3.62
C GLY A 76 -9.87 -9.27 -4.26
N THR A 77 -9.91 -9.47 -5.59
CA THR A 77 -11.10 -9.97 -6.30
C THR A 77 -11.45 -11.40 -5.88
N SER A 78 -10.43 -12.24 -5.65
CA SER A 78 -10.59 -13.59 -5.10
C SER A 78 -9.46 -13.97 -4.16
N TRP A 79 -9.74 -14.93 -3.27
CA TRP A 79 -8.84 -15.34 -2.21
C TRP A 79 -8.67 -16.87 -2.20
N THR A 80 -7.47 -17.33 -1.91
CA THR A 80 -7.15 -18.76 -1.72
C THR A 80 -6.47 -18.92 -0.38
N GLN A 81 -6.93 -19.88 0.42
CA GLN A 81 -6.29 -20.20 1.69
C GLN A 81 -4.87 -20.70 1.43
N VAL A 82 -3.92 -20.24 2.24
CA VAL A 82 -2.52 -20.68 2.20
C VAL A 82 -2.17 -21.34 3.53
N THR A 83 -0.99 -21.94 3.59
CA THR A 83 -0.46 -22.48 4.84
C THR A 83 -0.27 -21.34 5.84
N THR A 84 -0.99 -21.40 6.96
CA THR A 84 -0.70 -20.56 8.12
C THR A 84 0.65 -20.97 8.68
N ALA A 85 1.51 -20.00 8.98
CA ALA A 85 2.83 -20.26 9.55
C ALA A 85 2.73 -21.06 10.86
N ASP A 86 1.83 -20.66 11.77
CA ASP A 86 1.54 -21.38 13.01
C ASP A 86 0.01 -21.43 13.25
N PRO A 87 -0.64 -22.61 13.16
CA PRO A 87 -2.08 -22.73 13.39
C PRO A 87 -2.46 -22.63 14.88
N ASP A 88 -1.51 -22.74 15.80
CA ASP A 88 -1.76 -22.61 17.25
C ASP A 88 -1.64 -21.15 17.74
N SER A 89 -1.21 -20.22 16.87
CA SER A 89 -1.23 -18.79 17.18
C SER A 89 -2.67 -18.31 17.40
N GLY A 90 -2.84 -17.43 18.39
CA GLY A 90 -4.10 -16.74 18.66
C GLY A 90 -4.16 -15.33 18.09
N ASP A 91 -3.12 -14.85 17.40
CA ASP A 91 -3.07 -13.48 16.86
C ASP A 91 -3.43 -13.44 15.37
N ASP A 92 -3.85 -12.26 14.93
CA ASP A 92 -4.21 -11.98 13.55
C ASP A 92 -3.40 -10.81 12.98
N CYS A 93 -2.11 -10.67 13.30
CA CYS A 93 -1.23 -9.73 12.59
C CYS A 93 -0.28 -10.35 11.58
N LEU A 94 -0.29 -9.80 10.37
CA LEU A 94 0.62 -10.15 9.27
C LEU A 94 1.57 -9.01 8.96
N ALA A 95 2.76 -9.34 8.46
CA ALA A 95 3.72 -8.40 7.89
C ALA A 95 4.39 -8.99 6.64
N THR A 96 4.97 -8.13 5.81
CA THR A 96 5.78 -8.52 4.64
C THR A 96 7.12 -7.79 4.65
N ASP A 97 8.15 -8.41 4.09
CA ASP A 97 9.45 -7.76 3.85
C ASP A 97 9.68 -7.44 2.37
N GLN A 98 10.84 -6.85 2.04
CA GLN A 98 11.19 -6.53 0.65
C GLN A 98 11.48 -7.77 -0.21
N SER A 99 11.70 -8.94 0.38
CA SER A 99 11.86 -10.21 -0.36
C SER A 99 10.52 -10.82 -0.78
N GLY A 100 9.42 -10.35 -0.17
CA GLY A 100 8.09 -10.93 -0.33
C GLY A 100 7.82 -12.10 0.61
N ALA A 101 8.63 -12.26 1.66
CA ALA A 101 8.31 -13.14 2.78
C ALA A 101 7.10 -12.58 3.54
N VAL A 102 6.32 -13.49 4.13
CA VAL A 102 5.13 -13.16 4.93
C VAL A 102 5.39 -13.65 6.34
N TYR A 103 5.16 -12.77 7.30
CA TYR A 103 5.35 -13.01 8.72
C TYR A 103 3.99 -12.97 9.40
N LEU A 104 3.86 -13.80 10.43
CA LEU A 104 2.68 -13.89 11.27
C LEU A 104 3.10 -13.61 12.71
N CYS A 105 2.37 -12.75 13.40
CA CYS A 105 2.53 -12.57 14.82
C CYS A 105 2.16 -13.83 15.59
N ASN A 106 2.94 -14.12 16.62
CA ASN A 106 2.74 -15.29 17.45
C ASN A 106 2.23 -14.85 18.83
N LEU A 107 0.90 -14.90 19.01
CA LEU A 107 0.28 -14.79 20.32
C LEU A 107 0.01 -16.20 20.83
N ASN A 108 0.87 -16.66 21.74
CA ASN A 108 0.68 -17.91 22.47
C ASN A 108 0.67 -19.19 21.60
N GLY A 109 1.31 -19.13 20.41
CA GLY A 109 1.56 -20.27 19.52
C GLY A 109 2.85 -21.04 19.88
N SER A 110 3.28 -21.90 18.97
CA SER A 110 4.45 -22.76 19.13
C SER A 110 5.78 -21.99 19.12
N LEU A 111 6.72 -22.40 19.97
CA LEU A 111 8.05 -21.78 20.05
C LEU A 111 8.99 -22.19 18.89
N ASP A 112 8.69 -23.32 18.25
CA ASP A 112 9.56 -23.95 17.25
C ASP A 112 9.30 -23.44 15.82
N VAL A 113 8.25 -22.64 15.62
CA VAL A 113 7.86 -22.10 14.32
C VAL A 113 7.99 -20.57 14.36
N VAL A 114 9.11 -20.05 13.90
CA VAL A 114 9.33 -18.59 13.77
C VAL A 114 9.76 -18.23 12.36
N PRO A 115 9.15 -17.16 11.81
CA PRO A 115 9.92 -15.93 11.75
C PRO A 115 9.16 -14.74 12.38
N LEU A 116 9.80 -14.15 13.39
CA LEU A 116 9.52 -12.89 14.11
C LEU A 116 8.27 -12.79 15.01
N GLN A 117 8.54 -12.79 16.32
CA GLN A 117 7.65 -12.30 17.37
C GLN A 117 7.70 -10.76 17.42
N ALA A 118 6.55 -10.10 17.36
CA ALA A 118 6.41 -8.76 17.92
C ALA A 118 5.95 -8.90 19.38
N ASP A 119 6.39 -7.98 20.23
CA ASP A 119 6.35 -8.06 21.70
C ASP A 119 4.95 -8.08 22.33
#